data_AF-A0A1A8EF60-F1
#
_entry.id   AF-A0A1A8EF60-F1
#
_cell.length_a   1.000
_cell.length_b   1.000
_cell.length_c   1.000
_cell.angle_alpha   90.00
_cell.angle_beta   90.00
_cell.angle_gamma   90.00
#
_symmetry.space_group_name_H-M   'P 1'
#
loop_
_entity.id
_entity.type
_entity.pdbx_description
1 polymer ?
#
loop_
_entity_poly.entity_id
_entity_poly.type
_entity_poly.pdbx_seq_one_letter_code
_entity_poly.pdbx_strand_id
1 'polypeptide(L)'
;MYQLLGVDIREEAQVEDALSAAGLHWAAPTLVLSEVVLTYMETDRSDATISWAAKLLPQSVFVMYEQICPHDPFGRIMQEHFLKLNSTLHALRQYPDTRAQRRRFLTKGWDCCVCLDMNDFYLRLIPKEERDRVESLEPFDEHEEWHEKCCHYFILTASRGLLMEQALLPAPPVSSAPVISWSPTVLPVRPIPVSLEGLGMASTRLGPEQVMLTGGSSKGGRLAETRALLRGQEGWRAVVEPFVDLGVRLHHTVTCVPGGGVVIYGGRSSPLNPIRDIFRVTFNPGGVSPAADPQSQAAETIHVESMICSGDPPPPRWRHTASVVSLRGRDFLFVFGGKNQSESALGDGHFLNLGQQIWTEMPVEGAAPPARHSHSACPYQGGVLLFGGLSREGWPLGDTVLLRPTERGFCWEELDVQPPPVPRYGHRAHVVGEWLVVVGGVWMHSEGVPGIVVISLTSYSSLEIRLDTSSVPWPLMLHSFCSELMNTEEPQLLLIGGGGNCFSFGTHLNPQP
;
A
#
# COMPACT_ATOMS: atom_id res chain seq x y z
N MET A 1 -37.36 3.98 -26.95
CA MET A 1 -37.05 5.29 -27.57
C MET A 1 -36.01 5.96 -26.67
N TYR A 2 -34.94 6.50 -27.24
CA TYR A 2 -33.91 7.24 -26.51
C TYR A 2 -34.14 8.74 -26.71
N GLN A 3 -33.99 9.54 -25.66
CA GLN A 3 -34.22 10.99 -25.65
C GLN A 3 -33.03 11.67 -24.95
N LEU A 4 -32.64 12.85 -25.45
CA LEU A 4 -31.65 13.72 -24.83
C LEU A 4 -32.31 15.06 -24.51
N LEU A 5 -32.33 15.46 -23.25
CA LEU A 5 -33.00 16.65 -22.77
C LEU A 5 -31.97 17.62 -22.17
N GLY A 6 -31.94 18.85 -22.66
CA GLY A 6 -31.11 19.91 -22.09
C GLY A 6 -31.86 20.63 -20.97
N VAL A 7 -31.57 20.30 -19.72
CA VAL A 7 -32.20 20.90 -18.54
C VAL A 7 -31.17 21.16 -17.45
N ASP A 8 -31.41 22.20 -16.66
CA ASP A 8 -30.71 22.40 -15.41
C ASP A 8 -31.43 21.62 -14.30
N ILE A 9 -30.79 20.58 -13.77
CA ILE A 9 -31.38 19.72 -12.74
C ILE A 9 -31.61 20.42 -11.39
N ARG A 10 -31.15 21.66 -11.24
CA ARG A 10 -31.44 22.54 -10.10
C ARG A 10 -32.83 23.17 -10.18
N GLU A 11 -33.42 23.21 -11.38
CA GLU A 11 -34.69 23.86 -11.68
C GLU A 11 -35.80 22.80 -11.83
N GLU A 12 -36.32 22.31 -10.70
CA GLU A 12 -37.27 21.18 -10.63
C GLU A 12 -38.44 21.29 -11.63
N ALA A 13 -39.07 22.47 -11.75
CA ALA A 13 -40.18 22.69 -12.68
C ALA A 13 -39.77 22.48 -14.15
N GLN A 14 -38.57 22.93 -14.54
CA GLN A 14 -38.09 22.75 -15.92
C GLN A 14 -37.79 21.27 -16.21
N VAL A 15 -37.27 20.55 -15.22
CA VAL A 15 -37.02 19.11 -15.31
C VAL A 15 -38.34 18.36 -15.48
N GLU A 16 -39.35 18.67 -14.66
CA GLU A 16 -40.68 18.07 -14.73
C GLU A 16 -41.36 18.32 -16.08
N ASP A 17 -41.31 19.55 -16.58
CA ASP A 17 -41.88 19.93 -17.88
C ASP A 17 -41.19 19.17 -19.01
N ALA A 18 -39.85 19.12 -19.00
CA ALA A 18 -39.08 18.42 -20.03
C ALA A 18 -39.30 16.90 -20.02
N LEU A 19 -39.32 16.28 -18.84
CA LEU A 19 -39.59 14.85 -18.70
C LEU A 19 -41.03 14.50 -19.10
N SER A 20 -42.00 15.32 -18.72
CA SER A 20 -43.41 15.12 -19.11
C SER A 20 -43.59 15.28 -20.62
N ALA A 21 -42.97 16.30 -21.23
CA ALA A 21 -42.98 16.50 -22.68
C ALA A 21 -42.30 15.35 -23.43
N ALA A 22 -41.28 14.72 -22.83
CA ALA A 22 -40.63 13.52 -23.35
C ALA A 22 -41.44 12.23 -23.13
N GLY A 23 -42.58 12.31 -22.43
CA GLY A 23 -43.50 11.19 -22.19
C GLY A 23 -43.14 10.32 -20.99
N LEU A 24 -42.44 10.84 -19.99
CA LEU A 24 -42.15 10.07 -18.77
C LEU A 24 -43.44 9.69 -18.04
N HIS A 25 -43.60 8.40 -17.77
CA HIS A 25 -44.69 7.88 -16.94
C HIS A 25 -44.27 7.87 -15.47
N TRP A 26 -44.70 8.88 -14.71
CA TRP A 26 -44.28 9.09 -13.30
C TRP A 26 -44.49 7.91 -12.35
N ALA A 27 -45.52 7.08 -12.57
CA ALA A 27 -45.79 5.91 -11.73
C ALA A 27 -45.01 4.64 -12.14
N ALA A 28 -44.29 4.67 -13.26
CA ALA A 28 -43.56 3.51 -13.77
C ALA A 28 -42.26 3.26 -12.96
N PRO A 29 -41.81 1.99 -12.87
CA PRO A 29 -40.47 1.66 -12.41
C PRO A 29 -39.40 2.51 -13.09
N THR A 30 -38.65 3.29 -12.31
CA THR A 30 -37.68 4.25 -12.83
C THR A 30 -36.30 4.01 -12.25
N LEU A 31 -35.29 3.89 -13.10
CA LEU A 31 -33.88 3.88 -12.71
C LEU A 31 -33.29 5.29 -12.92
N VAL A 32 -32.78 5.87 -11.84
CA VAL A 32 -32.04 7.14 -11.88
C VAL A 32 -30.55 6.82 -11.70
N LEU A 33 -29.73 7.24 -12.66
CA LEU A 33 -28.27 7.06 -12.63
C LEU A 33 -27.59 8.42 -12.46
N SER A 34 -26.71 8.52 -11.47
CA SER A 34 -25.85 9.69 -11.26
C SER A 34 -24.41 9.25 -11.06
N GLU A 35 -23.56 9.53 -12.05
CA GLU A 35 -22.16 9.14 -12.04
C GLU A 35 -21.30 10.40 -12.02
N VAL A 36 -20.79 10.76 -10.83
CA VAL A 36 -19.93 11.94 -10.60
C VAL A 36 -20.59 13.21 -11.14
N VAL A 37 -21.83 13.48 -10.71
CA VAL A 37 -22.60 14.66 -11.16
C VAL A 37 -22.99 15.54 -9.98
N LEU A 38 -23.70 14.97 -9.00
CA LEU A 38 -24.28 15.73 -7.90
C LEU A 38 -23.21 16.26 -6.93
N THR A 39 -22.06 15.60 -6.85
CA THR A 39 -20.89 16.03 -6.06
C THR A 39 -20.41 17.45 -6.41
N TYR A 40 -20.61 17.91 -7.65
CA TYR A 40 -20.21 19.25 -8.11
C TYR A 40 -21.25 20.35 -7.81
N MET A 41 -22.45 19.98 -7.40
CA MET A 41 -23.50 20.93 -7.03
C MET A 41 -23.38 21.29 -5.56
N GLU A 42 -23.75 22.52 -5.18
CA GLU A 42 -23.86 22.86 -3.75
C GLU A 42 -24.73 21.83 -3.03
N THR A 43 -24.33 21.44 -1.82
CA THR A 43 -24.91 20.29 -1.13
C THR A 43 -26.42 20.40 -0.97
N ASP A 44 -26.94 21.59 -0.67
CA ASP A 44 -28.38 21.82 -0.54
C ASP A 44 -29.13 21.61 -1.86
N ARG A 45 -28.49 21.92 -3.00
CA ARG A 45 -29.07 21.74 -4.34
C ARG A 45 -29.10 20.26 -4.73
N SER A 46 -28.00 19.54 -4.54
CA SER A 46 -27.98 18.10 -4.83
C SER A 46 -28.91 17.31 -3.89
N ASP A 47 -29.03 17.74 -2.64
CA ASP A 47 -30.01 17.20 -1.70
C ASP A 47 -31.45 17.43 -2.13
N ALA A 48 -31.75 18.62 -2.68
CA ALA A 48 -33.06 18.92 -3.24
C ALA A 48 -33.37 17.99 -4.41
N THR A 49 -32.43 17.79 -5.35
CA THR A 49 -32.59 16.85 -6.47
C THR A 49 -32.85 15.41 -6.00
N ILE A 50 -32.12 14.93 -4.98
CA ILE A 50 -32.34 13.58 -4.41
C ILE A 50 -33.73 13.47 -3.75
N SER A 51 -34.15 14.50 -3.01
CA SER A 51 -35.46 14.54 -2.36
C SER A 51 -36.61 14.65 -3.37
N TRP A 52 -36.42 15.42 -4.42
CA TRP A 52 -37.35 15.59 -5.53
C TRP A 52 -37.61 14.25 -6.22
N ALA A 53 -36.53 13.51 -6.54
CA ALA A 53 -36.64 12.20 -7.17
C ALA A 53 -37.44 11.22 -6.30
N ALA A 54 -37.16 11.14 -5.00
CA ALA A 54 -37.91 10.28 -4.07
C ALA A 54 -39.40 10.66 -3.94
N LYS A 55 -39.72 11.95 -4.08
CA LYS A 55 -41.09 12.48 -3.97
C LYS A 55 -41.92 12.16 -5.21
N LEU A 56 -41.36 12.31 -6.41
CA LEU A 56 -42.11 12.19 -7.67
C LEU A 56 -42.04 10.80 -8.32
N LEU A 57 -41.05 9.98 -7.96
CA LEU A 57 -40.85 8.65 -8.53
C LEU A 57 -41.14 7.57 -7.47
N PRO A 58 -42.42 7.22 -7.25
CA PRO A 58 -42.86 6.34 -6.15
C PRO A 58 -42.39 4.89 -6.27
N GLN A 59 -41.89 4.48 -7.43
CA GLN A 59 -41.31 3.18 -7.72
C GLN A 59 -39.98 3.41 -8.44
N SER A 60 -38.91 3.68 -7.70
CA SER A 60 -37.62 4.00 -8.29
C SER A 60 -36.42 3.41 -7.58
N VAL A 61 -35.31 3.33 -8.32
CA VAL A 61 -33.97 3.04 -7.81
C VAL A 61 -33.07 4.19 -8.20
N PHE A 62 -32.34 4.74 -7.24
CA PHE A 62 -31.25 5.67 -7.49
C PHE A 62 -29.93 4.94 -7.37
N VAL A 63 -29.11 4.98 -8.42
CA VAL A 63 -27.73 4.52 -8.41
C VAL A 63 -26.81 5.71 -8.47
N MET A 64 -25.88 5.80 -7.53
CA MET A 64 -24.94 6.90 -7.43
C MET A 64 -23.51 6.39 -7.31
N TYR A 65 -22.60 6.97 -8.08
CA TYR A 65 -21.16 6.71 -8.00
C TYR A 65 -20.40 8.04 -7.88
N GLU A 66 -19.82 8.33 -6.71
CA GLU A 66 -19.15 9.61 -6.42
C GLU A 66 -17.98 9.42 -5.43
N GLN A 67 -17.27 10.52 -5.14
CA GLN A 67 -16.14 10.54 -4.22
C GLN A 67 -16.56 10.56 -2.75
N ILE A 68 -15.70 10.03 -1.87
CA ILE A 68 -15.74 10.06 -0.38
C ILE A 68 -14.31 10.21 0.19
N CYS A 69 -14.18 10.15 1.51
CA CYS A 69 -12.94 10.13 2.29
C CYS A 69 -12.04 11.36 2.07
N PRO A 70 -12.54 12.60 2.27
CA PRO A 70 -11.79 13.82 1.93
C PRO A 70 -10.57 14.12 2.82
N HIS A 71 -10.38 13.43 3.95
CA HIS A 71 -9.49 13.93 5.01
C HIS A 71 -8.13 13.26 5.08
N ASP A 72 -7.99 12.09 4.45
CA ASP A 72 -6.71 11.38 4.43
C ASP A 72 -5.76 11.96 3.34
N PRO A 73 -4.50 11.50 3.27
CA PRO A 73 -3.53 11.97 2.29
C PRO A 73 -4.02 11.95 0.84
N PHE A 74 -4.65 10.87 0.40
CA PHE A 74 -5.14 10.73 -0.98
C PHE A 74 -6.36 11.64 -1.21
N GLY A 75 -7.31 11.65 -0.29
CA GLY A 75 -8.53 12.45 -0.37
C GLY A 75 -8.27 13.95 -0.45
N ARG A 76 -7.16 14.42 0.13
CA ARG A 76 -6.75 15.81 0.00
C ARG A 76 -6.09 16.13 -1.32
N ILE A 77 -5.27 15.24 -1.88
CA ILE A 77 -4.72 15.40 -3.23
C ILE A 77 -5.86 15.45 -4.25
N MET A 78 -6.84 14.55 -4.11
CA MET A 78 -8.06 14.53 -4.92
C MET A 78 -8.81 15.86 -4.84
N GLN A 79 -9.08 16.37 -3.63
CA GLN A 79 -9.78 17.66 -3.48
C GLN A 79 -9.00 18.83 -4.08
N GLU A 80 -7.69 18.88 -3.86
CA GLU A 80 -6.83 19.94 -4.43
C GLU A 80 -6.83 19.91 -5.96
N HIS A 81 -6.83 18.72 -6.57
CA HIS A 81 -6.96 18.56 -8.01
C HIS A 81 -8.26 19.17 -8.54
N PHE A 82 -9.41 18.77 -7.97
CA PHE A 82 -10.72 19.27 -8.39
C PHE A 82 -10.89 20.77 -8.12
N LEU A 83 -10.31 21.28 -7.03
CA LEU A 83 -10.27 22.72 -6.75
C LEU A 83 -9.50 23.49 -7.82
N LYS A 84 -8.34 22.97 -8.28
CA LYS A 84 -7.55 23.58 -9.37
C LYS A 84 -8.32 23.61 -10.70
N LEU A 85 -9.24 22.67 -10.90
CA LEU A 85 -10.14 22.62 -12.06
C LEU A 85 -11.43 23.44 -11.90
N ASN A 86 -11.55 24.25 -10.85
CA ASN A 86 -12.78 24.98 -10.50
C ASN A 86 -14.02 24.09 -10.37
N SER A 87 -13.83 22.82 -9.98
CA SER A 87 -14.87 21.78 -9.93
C SER A 87 -14.98 21.23 -8.51
N THR A 88 -15.30 22.09 -7.54
CA THR A 88 -15.30 21.75 -6.12
C THR A 88 -16.22 20.55 -5.83
N LEU A 89 -15.73 19.58 -5.06
CA LEU A 89 -16.53 18.45 -4.56
C LEU A 89 -17.30 18.87 -3.30
N HIS A 90 -18.48 19.45 -3.48
CA HIS A 90 -19.26 20.07 -2.40
C HIS A 90 -19.80 19.05 -1.39
N ALA A 91 -20.26 17.89 -1.86
CA ALA A 91 -20.91 16.87 -1.02
C ALA A 91 -20.00 16.37 0.11
N LEU A 92 -18.68 16.32 -0.11
CA LEU A 92 -17.70 15.78 0.83
C LEU A 92 -17.68 16.49 2.20
N ARG A 93 -18.11 17.75 2.26
CA ARG A 93 -18.14 18.51 3.53
C ARG A 93 -19.20 17.99 4.50
N GLN A 94 -20.33 17.50 4.00
CA GLN A 94 -21.44 17.00 4.82
C GLN A 94 -21.55 15.48 4.79
N TYR A 95 -21.12 14.87 3.68
CA TYR A 95 -21.24 13.44 3.42
C TYR A 95 -19.87 12.82 3.09
N PRO A 96 -18.95 12.77 4.08
CA PRO A 96 -17.56 12.38 3.84
C PRO A 96 -17.37 10.87 3.65
N ASP A 97 -18.34 10.03 4.03
CA ASP A 97 -18.18 8.57 4.04
C ASP A 97 -19.47 7.84 3.62
N THR A 98 -19.38 6.52 3.44
CA THR A 98 -20.49 5.66 3.02
C THR A 98 -21.67 5.70 3.98
N ARG A 99 -21.41 5.83 5.30
CA ARG A 99 -22.45 5.93 6.33
C ARG A 99 -23.21 7.25 6.24
N ALA A 100 -22.51 8.35 5.99
CA ALA A 100 -23.10 9.67 5.80
C ALA A 100 -23.93 9.74 4.52
N GLN A 101 -23.42 9.18 3.40
CA GLN A 101 -24.17 9.06 2.14
C GLN A 101 -25.42 8.18 2.28
N ARG A 102 -25.33 7.06 3.00
CA ARG A 102 -26.51 6.24 3.31
C ARG A 102 -27.54 7.02 4.11
N ARG A 103 -27.11 7.73 5.16
CA ARG A 103 -28.01 8.57 5.97
C ARG A 103 -28.65 9.68 5.14
N ARG A 104 -27.89 10.31 4.24
CA ARG A 104 -28.37 11.33 3.30
C ARG A 104 -29.62 10.84 2.56
N PHE A 105 -29.53 9.72 1.85
CA PHE A 105 -30.65 9.20 1.06
C PHE A 105 -31.88 8.88 1.91
N LEU A 106 -31.68 8.21 3.05
CA LEU A 106 -32.78 7.87 3.96
C LEU A 106 -33.48 9.12 4.50
N THR A 107 -32.73 10.16 4.87
CA THR A 107 -33.31 11.43 5.33
C THR A 107 -33.99 12.22 4.20
N LYS A 108 -33.60 12.01 2.94
CA LYS A 108 -34.22 12.65 1.76
C LYS A 108 -35.40 11.85 1.16
N GLY A 109 -35.96 10.90 1.92
CA GLY A 109 -37.23 10.24 1.57
C GLY A 109 -37.11 8.93 0.80
N TRP A 110 -35.91 8.36 0.68
CA TRP A 110 -35.71 7.00 0.17
C TRP A 110 -35.95 5.96 1.27
N ASP A 111 -36.58 4.83 0.93
CA ASP A 111 -37.02 3.83 1.90
C ASP A 111 -35.87 2.95 2.38
N CYS A 112 -35.08 2.46 1.43
CA CYS A 112 -33.91 1.63 1.68
C CYS A 112 -32.70 2.18 0.95
N CYS A 113 -31.50 1.99 1.53
CA CYS A 113 -30.25 2.42 0.91
C CYS A 113 -29.09 1.53 1.35
N VAL A 114 -28.31 1.11 0.35
CA VAL A 114 -27.04 0.38 0.48
C VAL A 114 -25.95 1.22 -0.18
N CYS A 115 -24.82 1.38 0.49
CA CYS A 115 -23.69 2.16 0.04
C CYS A 115 -22.41 1.38 0.36
N LEU A 116 -21.58 1.14 -0.65
CA LEU A 116 -20.31 0.41 -0.56
C LEU A 116 -19.21 1.28 -1.14
N ASP A 117 -18.03 1.28 -0.55
CA ASP A 117 -16.86 1.76 -1.29
C ASP A 117 -16.51 0.78 -2.43
N MET A 118 -15.60 1.20 -3.31
CA MET A 118 -15.27 0.39 -4.47
C MET A 118 -14.38 -0.82 -4.15
N ASN A 119 -13.70 -0.87 -3.01
CA ASN A 119 -12.97 -2.07 -2.60
C ASN A 119 -13.95 -3.17 -2.20
N ASP A 120 -14.95 -2.85 -1.38
CA ASP A 120 -16.00 -3.80 -1.00
C ASP A 120 -16.81 -4.25 -2.22
N PHE A 121 -17.14 -3.32 -3.13
CA PHE A 121 -17.79 -3.68 -4.40
C PHE A 121 -16.92 -4.64 -5.23
N TYR A 122 -15.66 -4.28 -5.48
CA TYR A 122 -14.75 -5.06 -6.32
C TYR A 122 -14.47 -6.44 -5.72
N LEU A 123 -14.04 -6.50 -4.46
CA LEU A 123 -13.54 -7.73 -3.87
C LEU A 123 -14.65 -8.71 -3.44
N ARG A 124 -15.86 -8.22 -3.15
CA ARG A 124 -16.97 -9.06 -2.65
C ARG A 124 -18.06 -9.34 -3.66
N LEU A 125 -18.36 -8.39 -4.55
CA LEU A 125 -19.52 -8.52 -5.45
C LEU A 125 -19.14 -8.94 -6.85
N ILE A 126 -17.92 -8.61 -7.31
CA ILE A 126 -17.45 -9.07 -8.62
C ILE A 126 -16.92 -10.51 -8.49
N PRO A 127 -17.46 -11.46 -9.29
CA PRO A 127 -16.99 -12.84 -9.28
C PRO A 127 -15.48 -12.93 -9.54
N LYS A 128 -14.82 -13.92 -8.92
CA LYS A 128 -13.38 -14.10 -9.06
C LYS A 128 -12.99 -14.28 -10.53
N GLU A 129 -13.78 -15.01 -11.30
CA GLU A 129 -13.53 -15.27 -12.72
C GLU A 129 -13.52 -13.98 -13.55
N GLU A 130 -14.40 -13.02 -13.20
CA GLU A 130 -14.46 -11.73 -13.87
C GLU A 130 -13.30 -10.83 -13.48
N ARG A 131 -12.89 -10.85 -12.20
CA ARG A 131 -11.68 -10.15 -11.74
C ARG A 131 -10.43 -10.70 -12.43
N ASP A 132 -10.26 -12.03 -12.44
CA ASP A 132 -9.14 -12.69 -13.12
C ASP A 132 -9.12 -12.36 -14.62
N ARG A 133 -10.30 -12.29 -15.26
CA ARG A 133 -10.43 -11.89 -16.67
C ARG A 133 -9.94 -10.46 -16.89
N VAL A 134 -10.39 -9.50 -16.09
CA VAL A 134 -10.02 -8.08 -16.20
C VAL A 134 -8.54 -7.86 -15.88
N GLU A 135 -8.05 -8.46 -14.79
CA GLU A 135 -6.64 -8.36 -14.37
C GLU A 135 -5.67 -8.97 -15.39
N SER A 136 -6.15 -9.87 -16.27
CA SER A 136 -5.34 -10.44 -17.36
C SER A 136 -5.21 -9.54 -18.60
N LEU A 137 -6.00 -8.46 -18.71
CA LEU A 137 -6.04 -7.61 -19.91
C LEU A 137 -4.75 -6.81 -20.09
N GLU A 138 -4.17 -6.33 -19.00
CA GLU A 138 -2.93 -5.57 -19.01
C GLU A 138 -2.10 -5.82 -17.74
N PRO A 139 -0.77 -5.70 -17.83
CA PRO A 139 0.10 -5.83 -16.66
C PRO A 139 -0.18 -4.73 -15.64
N PHE A 140 -0.59 -5.13 -14.43
CA PHE A 140 -0.92 -4.21 -13.35
C PHE A 140 -0.09 -4.47 -12.09
N ASP A 141 0.44 -3.39 -11.49
CA ASP A 141 1.17 -3.49 -10.22
C ASP A 141 1.14 -2.23 -9.32
N GLU A 142 0.24 -1.30 -9.60
CA GLU A 142 -0.03 -0.10 -8.80
C GLU A 142 -1.15 -0.38 -7.77
N HIS A 143 -1.05 -1.51 -7.05
CA HIS A 143 -2.09 -1.98 -6.13
C HIS A 143 -2.43 -0.98 -5.03
N GLU A 144 -1.41 -0.32 -4.47
CA GLU A 144 -1.60 0.74 -3.48
C GLU A 144 -2.49 1.86 -4.02
N GLU A 145 -2.22 2.35 -5.23
CA GLU A 145 -3.00 3.39 -5.89
C GLU A 145 -4.43 2.94 -6.17
N TRP A 146 -4.61 1.69 -6.59
CA TRP A 146 -5.92 1.13 -6.88
C TRP A 146 -6.79 1.05 -5.63
N HIS A 147 -6.24 0.53 -4.53
CA HIS A 147 -6.97 0.43 -3.27
C HIS A 147 -7.27 1.80 -2.67
N GLU A 148 -6.32 2.74 -2.70
CA GLU A 148 -6.55 4.11 -2.26
C GLU A 148 -7.66 4.76 -3.10
N LYS A 149 -7.59 4.69 -4.43
CA LYS A 149 -8.67 5.18 -5.30
C LYS A 149 -10.01 4.52 -4.95
N CYS A 150 -10.03 3.22 -4.73
CA CYS A 150 -11.27 2.51 -4.42
C CYS A 150 -11.85 2.86 -3.04
N CYS A 151 -11.02 3.22 -2.06
CA CYS A 151 -11.47 3.76 -0.76
C CYS A 151 -12.13 5.14 -0.89
N HIS A 152 -11.81 5.87 -1.95
CA HIS A 152 -12.23 7.27 -2.17
C HIS A 152 -13.41 7.42 -3.13
N TYR A 153 -13.95 6.30 -3.61
CA TYR A 153 -15.17 6.27 -4.40
C TYR A 153 -16.13 5.27 -3.80
N PHE A 154 -17.42 5.52 -3.99
CA PHE A 154 -18.46 4.59 -3.56
C PHE A 154 -19.46 4.34 -4.67
N ILE A 155 -20.18 3.23 -4.54
CA ILE A 155 -21.41 2.96 -5.28
C ILE A 155 -22.56 2.81 -4.28
N LEU A 156 -23.66 3.50 -4.56
CA LEU A 156 -24.86 3.52 -3.74
C LEU A 156 -26.05 3.11 -4.58
N THR A 157 -26.90 2.27 -4.00
CA THR A 157 -28.25 2.02 -4.50
C THR A 157 -29.25 2.37 -3.42
N ALA A 158 -30.23 3.21 -3.74
CA ALA A 158 -31.36 3.52 -2.89
C ALA A 158 -32.67 3.20 -3.61
N SER A 159 -33.67 2.71 -2.89
CA SER A 159 -34.96 2.35 -3.47
C SER A 159 -36.10 3.13 -2.83
N ARG A 160 -37.09 3.43 -3.66
CA ARG A 160 -38.39 3.96 -3.28
C ARG A 160 -39.45 2.97 -3.75
N GLY A 161 -40.26 2.50 -2.81
CA GLY A 161 -41.28 1.49 -3.05
C GLY A 161 -40.76 0.05 -2.96
N LEU A 162 -41.60 -0.83 -2.40
CA LEU A 162 -41.25 -2.22 -2.07
C LEU A 162 -40.77 -3.05 -3.28
N LEU A 163 -41.32 -2.80 -4.48
CA LEU A 163 -40.94 -3.55 -5.69
C LEU A 163 -39.48 -3.30 -6.10
N MET A 164 -38.90 -2.18 -5.68
CA MET A 164 -37.57 -1.76 -6.10
C MET A 164 -36.45 -2.22 -5.16
N GLU A 165 -36.79 -2.68 -3.96
CA GLU A 165 -35.80 -3.16 -2.98
C GLU A 165 -34.97 -4.33 -3.51
N GLN A 166 -35.55 -5.18 -4.37
CA GLN A 166 -34.86 -6.31 -4.99
C GLN A 166 -33.75 -5.91 -5.97
N ALA A 167 -33.72 -4.65 -6.41
CA ALA A 167 -32.68 -4.13 -7.32
C ALA A 167 -31.52 -3.45 -6.57
N LEU A 168 -31.58 -3.41 -5.24
CA LEU A 168 -30.48 -2.89 -4.43
C LEU A 168 -29.27 -3.80 -4.51
N LEU A 169 -28.09 -3.20 -4.37
CA LEU A 169 -26.88 -3.96 -4.07
C LEU A 169 -27.10 -4.80 -2.82
N PRO A 170 -26.52 -6.01 -2.75
CA PRO A 170 -26.55 -6.78 -1.52
C PRO A 170 -25.92 -5.96 -0.40
N ALA A 171 -26.58 -5.93 0.75
CA ALA A 171 -26.03 -5.26 1.93
C ALA A 171 -24.66 -5.88 2.26
N PRO A 172 -23.68 -5.06 2.67
CA PRO A 172 -22.41 -5.61 3.12
C PRO A 172 -22.70 -6.57 4.28
N PRO A 173 -22.03 -7.74 4.36
CA PRO A 173 -22.02 -8.50 5.60
C PRO A 173 -21.57 -7.56 6.72
N VAL A 174 -22.21 -7.65 7.90
CA VAL A 174 -21.96 -6.78 9.07
C VAL A 174 -20.50 -6.35 9.11
N SER A 175 -20.26 -5.02 9.01
CA SER A 175 -18.96 -4.38 8.81
C SER A 175 -17.80 -5.21 9.34
N SER A 176 -17.07 -5.88 8.44
CA SER A 176 -15.85 -6.59 8.79
C SER A 176 -14.64 -5.67 8.90
N ALA A 177 -14.84 -4.35 8.83
CA ALA A 177 -13.77 -3.40 9.14
C ALA A 177 -13.29 -3.70 10.56
N PRO A 178 -11.99 -3.95 10.76
CA PRO A 178 -11.47 -4.30 12.08
C PRO A 178 -11.82 -3.18 13.06
N VAL A 179 -12.42 -3.53 14.20
CA VAL A 179 -12.62 -2.56 15.28
C VAL A 179 -11.25 -2.26 15.86
N ILE A 180 -10.66 -1.15 15.43
CA ILE A 180 -9.30 -0.78 15.83
C ILE A 180 -9.35 -0.17 17.24
N SER A 181 -8.79 -0.89 18.21
CA SER A 181 -8.54 -0.36 19.54
C SER A 181 -7.24 0.45 19.54
N TRP A 182 -7.35 1.74 19.26
CA TRP A 182 -6.20 2.64 19.28
C TRP A 182 -5.66 2.85 20.69
N SER A 183 -4.33 2.80 20.81
CA SER A 183 -3.61 3.30 21.98
C SER A 183 -3.87 4.79 22.20
N PRO A 184 -3.96 5.26 23.46
CA PRO A 184 -3.92 6.68 23.75
C PRO A 184 -2.54 7.31 23.46
N THR A 185 -1.49 6.50 23.34
CA THR A 185 -0.16 6.94 22.94
C THR A 185 -0.16 7.33 21.48
N VAL A 186 0.51 8.44 21.16
CA VAL A 186 0.77 8.90 19.80
C VAL A 186 2.27 9.07 19.64
N LEU A 187 2.82 8.55 18.55
CA LEU A 187 4.25 8.63 18.27
C LEU A 187 4.56 9.85 17.39
N PRO A 188 5.46 10.74 17.81
CA PRO A 188 5.79 11.93 17.03
C PRO A 188 6.58 11.57 15.78
N VAL A 189 6.17 12.11 14.64
CA VAL A 189 6.94 12.05 13.39
C VAL A 189 7.56 13.42 13.15
N ARG A 190 8.84 13.44 12.77
CA ARG A 190 9.58 14.68 12.54
C ARG A 190 10.29 14.62 11.19
N PRO A 191 10.22 15.69 10.39
CA PRO A 191 10.94 15.71 9.13
C PRO A 191 12.44 15.83 9.36
N ILE A 192 13.21 15.12 8.57
CA ILE A 192 14.64 15.34 8.44
C ILE A 192 14.87 16.34 7.30
N PRO A 193 15.70 17.39 7.47
CA PRO A 193 15.90 18.45 6.48
C PRO A 193 16.80 17.99 5.31
N VAL A 194 16.45 16.85 4.70
CA VAL A 194 17.09 16.28 3.52
C VAL A 194 16.00 16.01 2.49
N SER A 195 16.20 16.48 1.26
CA SER A 195 15.30 16.14 0.16
C SER A 195 15.67 14.78 -0.40
N LEU A 196 14.77 13.81 -0.25
CA LEU A 196 14.99 12.45 -0.73
C LEU A 196 13.66 11.79 -1.04
N GLU A 197 13.18 12.09 -2.24
CA GLU A 197 11.95 11.54 -2.78
C GLU A 197 12.21 10.22 -3.51
N GLY A 198 11.29 9.27 -3.36
CA GLY A 198 11.23 8.09 -4.20
C GLY A 198 10.25 7.04 -3.72
N LEU A 199 9.78 6.20 -4.62
CA LEU A 199 8.92 5.05 -4.34
C LEU A 199 9.53 3.76 -4.87
N GLY A 200 9.20 2.64 -4.23
CA GLY A 200 9.66 1.30 -4.66
C GLY A 200 11.17 1.11 -4.55
N MET A 201 11.84 1.94 -3.75
CA MET A 201 13.25 1.80 -3.39
C MET A 201 13.43 0.61 -2.44
N ALA A 202 14.68 0.19 -2.26
CA ALA A 202 15.07 -0.71 -1.18
C ALA A 202 16.20 -0.08 -0.36
N SER A 203 16.11 -0.20 0.96
CA SER A 203 17.06 0.37 1.91
C SER A 203 17.71 -0.72 2.76
N THR A 204 18.88 -0.40 3.30
CA THR A 204 19.41 -1.13 4.45
C THR A 204 20.41 -0.28 5.23
N ARG A 205 20.45 -0.45 6.55
CA ARG A 205 21.45 0.17 7.41
C ARG A 205 22.83 -0.48 7.26
N LEU A 206 23.83 0.32 6.89
CA LEU A 206 25.23 -0.12 6.75
C LEU A 206 26.04 0.07 8.02
N GLY A 207 25.70 1.10 8.80
CA GLY A 207 26.33 1.43 10.07
C GLY A 207 25.40 2.26 10.94
N PRO A 208 25.82 2.65 12.16
CA PRO A 208 24.98 3.39 13.10
C PRO A 208 24.36 4.67 12.54
N GLU A 209 25.01 5.29 11.55
CA GLU A 209 24.65 6.61 11.01
C GLU A 209 24.68 6.65 9.47
N GLN A 210 24.55 5.47 8.83
CA GLN A 210 24.63 5.32 7.38
C GLN A 210 23.58 4.33 6.87
N VAL A 211 22.77 4.79 5.92
CA VAL A 211 21.75 3.99 5.24
C VAL A 211 22.02 3.98 3.75
N MET A 212 22.03 2.80 3.13
CA MET A 212 22.09 2.66 1.69
C MET A 212 20.68 2.58 1.11
N LEU A 213 20.49 3.18 -0.06
CA LEU A 213 19.24 3.19 -0.82
C LEU A 213 19.54 2.85 -2.27
N THR A 214 18.80 1.91 -2.82
CA THR A 214 19.01 1.44 -4.21
C THR A 214 17.71 1.45 -4.99
N GLY A 215 17.82 1.76 -6.29
CA GLY A 215 16.71 1.69 -7.24
C GLY A 215 15.55 2.64 -6.91
N GLY A 216 14.34 2.25 -7.31
CA GLY A 216 13.10 3.00 -7.13
C GLY A 216 12.77 3.93 -8.30
N SER A 217 11.81 4.82 -8.07
CA SER A 217 11.41 5.87 -9.01
C SER A 217 11.16 7.18 -8.28
N SER A 218 11.40 8.29 -8.97
CA SER A 218 11.19 9.66 -8.50
C SER A 218 10.47 10.49 -9.56
N LYS A 219 10.29 11.80 -9.32
CA LYS A 219 9.80 12.75 -10.34
C LYS A 219 10.66 12.77 -11.61
N GLY A 220 11.96 12.49 -11.49
CA GLY A 220 12.89 12.37 -12.62
C GLY A 220 12.79 11.05 -13.39
N GLY A 221 11.85 10.18 -13.03
CA GLY A 221 11.72 8.83 -13.58
C GLY A 221 12.42 7.79 -12.71
N ARG A 222 12.73 6.64 -13.33
CA ARG A 222 13.30 5.49 -12.62
C ARG A 222 14.75 5.75 -12.24
N LEU A 223 15.10 5.34 -11.02
CA LEU A 223 16.41 5.53 -10.44
C LEU A 223 17.27 4.30 -10.73
N ALA A 224 18.39 4.50 -11.41
CA ALA A 224 19.45 3.50 -11.55
C ALA A 224 20.59 3.73 -10.53
N GLU A 225 20.74 4.97 -10.07
CA GLU A 225 21.76 5.37 -9.12
C GLU A 225 21.48 4.82 -7.73
N THR A 226 22.55 4.44 -7.03
CA THR A 226 22.49 4.11 -5.62
C THR A 226 22.86 5.35 -4.80
N ARG A 227 22.12 5.56 -3.72
CA ARG A 227 22.23 6.72 -2.84
C ARG A 227 22.60 6.25 -1.44
N ALA A 228 23.28 7.09 -0.68
CA ALA A 228 23.46 6.90 0.74
C ALA A 228 22.89 8.08 1.52
N LEU A 229 22.27 7.80 2.65
CA LEU A 229 21.87 8.79 3.65
C LEU A 229 22.85 8.68 4.82
N LEU A 230 23.56 9.78 5.07
CA LEU A 230 24.65 9.86 6.05
C LEU A 230 24.30 10.88 7.13
N ARG A 231 24.50 10.54 8.41
CA ARG A 231 24.39 11.52 9.51
C ARG A 231 25.77 11.96 9.95
N GLY A 232 26.05 13.26 9.80
CA GLY A 232 27.25 13.92 10.30
C GLY A 232 26.96 14.86 11.47
N GLN A 233 27.96 15.65 11.85
CA GLN A 233 27.82 16.65 12.93
C GLN A 233 26.76 17.73 12.61
N GLU A 234 26.59 18.08 11.34
CA GLU A 234 25.59 19.05 10.88
C GLU A 234 24.21 18.43 10.59
N GLY A 235 24.02 17.15 10.91
CA GLY A 235 22.79 16.40 10.65
C GLY A 235 22.88 15.49 9.44
N TRP A 236 21.72 15.14 8.89
CA TRP A 236 21.59 14.20 7.79
C TRP A 236 21.91 14.86 6.44
N ARG A 237 22.49 14.08 5.53
CA ARG A 237 22.68 14.45 4.11
C ARG A 237 22.48 13.24 3.21
N ALA A 238 21.91 13.46 2.04
CA ALA A 238 21.85 12.45 0.98
C ALA A 238 23.01 12.67 0.00
N VAL A 239 23.69 11.59 -0.37
CA VAL A 239 24.75 11.58 -1.38
C VAL A 239 24.40 10.59 -2.48
N VAL A 240 24.58 11.00 -3.73
CA VAL A 240 24.62 10.08 -4.86
C VAL A 240 26.03 9.54 -4.89
N GLU A 241 26.12 8.23 -4.84
CA GLU A 241 27.39 7.56 -4.84
C GLU A 241 27.60 6.99 -6.25
N PRO A 242 28.81 7.10 -6.82
CA PRO A 242 29.12 6.65 -8.18
C PRO A 242 29.26 5.12 -8.25
N PHE A 243 28.30 4.41 -7.66
CA PHE A 243 28.27 2.97 -7.62
C PHE A 243 28.01 2.40 -9.01
N VAL A 244 28.41 1.14 -9.16
CA VAL A 244 28.15 0.30 -10.33
C VAL A 244 26.66 0.37 -10.71
N ASP A 245 26.39 0.53 -12.01
CA ASP A 245 25.03 0.53 -12.55
C ASP A 245 24.34 -0.81 -12.22
N LEU A 246 23.42 -0.74 -11.28
CA LEU A 246 22.59 -1.84 -10.80
C LEU A 246 21.44 -2.16 -11.77
N GLY A 247 21.31 -1.37 -12.83
CA GLY A 247 20.17 -1.32 -13.72
C GLY A 247 18.97 -0.64 -13.07
N VAL A 248 18.01 -0.27 -13.92
CA VAL A 248 16.72 0.25 -13.48
C VAL A 248 15.93 -0.85 -12.76
N ARG A 249 15.64 -0.63 -11.47
CA ARG A 249 15.03 -1.64 -10.62
C ARG A 249 14.14 -1.04 -9.52
N LEU A 250 12.96 -1.60 -9.33
CA LEU A 250 12.00 -1.29 -8.27
C LEU A 250 11.56 -2.56 -7.54
N HIS A 251 11.15 -2.40 -6.28
CA HIS A 251 10.57 -3.46 -5.44
C HIS A 251 11.41 -4.73 -5.35
N HIS A 252 12.72 -4.55 -5.36
CA HIS A 252 13.73 -5.56 -5.01
C HIS A 252 14.02 -5.53 -3.52
N THR A 253 14.89 -6.42 -3.08
CA THR A 253 15.36 -6.49 -1.69
C THR A 253 16.83 -6.09 -1.61
N VAL A 254 17.19 -5.42 -0.52
CA VAL A 254 18.58 -5.28 -0.07
C VAL A 254 18.66 -5.87 1.34
N THR A 255 19.53 -6.85 1.53
CA THR A 255 19.61 -7.61 2.78
C THR A 255 21.04 -7.57 3.30
N CYS A 256 21.25 -7.03 4.50
CA CYS A 256 22.54 -7.16 5.20
C CYS A 256 22.88 -8.63 5.45
N VAL A 257 24.13 -9.01 5.18
CA VAL A 257 24.60 -10.40 5.36
C VAL A 257 25.64 -10.52 6.47
N PRO A 258 25.69 -11.66 7.18
CA PRO A 258 26.74 -11.93 8.16
C PRO A 258 28.13 -11.83 7.55
N GLY A 259 29.09 -11.31 8.32
CA GLY A 259 30.45 -11.04 7.84
C GLY A 259 30.62 -9.71 7.10
N GLY A 260 29.56 -8.90 6.98
CA GLY A 260 29.59 -7.58 6.38
C GLY A 260 29.20 -7.57 4.91
N GLY A 261 28.72 -6.41 4.45
CA GLY A 261 28.16 -6.25 3.11
C GLY A 261 26.65 -6.53 3.05
N VAL A 262 26.12 -6.46 1.84
CA VAL A 262 24.70 -6.66 1.55
C VAL A 262 24.52 -7.50 0.29
N VAL A 263 23.37 -8.13 0.17
CA VAL A 263 22.91 -8.82 -1.04
C VAL A 263 21.69 -8.10 -1.59
N ILE A 264 21.72 -7.81 -2.88
CA ILE A 264 20.63 -7.20 -3.64
C ILE A 264 20.02 -8.28 -4.53
N TYR A 265 18.70 -8.46 -4.50
CA TYR A 265 18.04 -9.52 -5.26
C TYR A 265 16.71 -9.08 -5.90
N GLY A 266 16.54 -9.50 -7.15
CA GLY A 266 15.28 -9.45 -7.88
C GLY A 266 14.78 -8.05 -8.24
N GLY A 267 13.46 -7.85 -8.15
CA GLY A 267 12.78 -6.59 -8.50
C GLY A 267 12.31 -6.56 -9.95
N ARG A 268 12.10 -5.35 -10.48
CA ARG A 268 11.70 -5.14 -11.87
C ARG A 268 12.15 -3.84 -12.46
N SER A 269 12.31 -3.82 -13.79
CA SER A 269 12.30 -2.55 -14.51
C SER A 269 10.87 -2.13 -14.88
N SER A 270 10.02 -3.06 -15.32
CA SER A 270 8.60 -2.83 -15.64
C SER A 270 7.73 -4.00 -15.20
N PRO A 271 6.40 -3.86 -15.13
CA PRO A 271 5.49 -4.97 -14.82
C PRO A 271 5.53 -6.15 -15.82
N LEU A 272 6.30 -6.04 -16.90
CA LEU A 272 6.55 -7.13 -17.85
C LEU A 272 7.99 -7.65 -17.79
N ASN A 273 8.87 -6.99 -17.04
CA ASN A 273 10.28 -7.32 -16.99
C ASN A 273 10.76 -7.50 -15.55
N PRO A 274 10.37 -8.63 -14.91
CA PRO A 274 10.92 -9.03 -13.62
C PRO A 274 12.40 -9.39 -13.75
N ILE A 275 13.17 -9.05 -12.73
CA ILE A 275 14.63 -9.25 -12.66
C ILE A 275 14.90 -10.43 -11.72
N ARG A 276 15.94 -11.22 -12.02
CA ARG A 276 16.42 -12.31 -11.16
C ARG A 276 17.86 -12.13 -10.68
N ASP A 277 18.49 -11.04 -11.10
CA ASP A 277 19.90 -10.80 -10.83
C ASP A 277 20.14 -10.67 -9.33
N ILE A 278 21.31 -11.15 -8.92
CA ILE A 278 21.80 -11.09 -7.56
C ILE A 278 23.15 -10.38 -7.55
N PHE A 279 23.29 -9.41 -6.65
CA PHE A 279 24.53 -8.66 -6.47
C PHE A 279 24.96 -8.73 -5.02
N ARG A 280 26.26 -8.90 -4.80
CA ARG A 280 26.90 -8.71 -3.51
C ARG A 280 27.56 -7.34 -3.50
N VAL A 281 27.33 -6.60 -2.43
CA VAL A 281 27.95 -5.30 -2.19
C VAL A 281 28.78 -5.41 -0.93
N THR A 282 30.08 -5.14 -1.02
CA THR A 282 30.99 -5.13 0.12
C THR A 282 31.52 -3.72 0.37
N PHE A 283 31.76 -3.41 1.64
CA PHE A 283 32.26 -2.11 2.09
C PHE A 283 33.68 -2.32 2.61
N ASN A 284 34.65 -1.65 2.00
CA ASN A 284 36.05 -1.68 2.44
C ASN A 284 36.38 -0.39 3.21
N PRO A 285 36.41 -0.43 4.55
CA PRO A 285 36.92 0.68 5.34
C PRO A 285 38.43 0.80 5.11
N GLY A 286 38.86 1.82 4.34
CA GLY A 286 40.29 2.15 4.16
C GLY A 286 40.90 1.85 2.78
N GLY A 287 40.11 1.63 1.74
CA GLY A 287 40.65 1.50 0.38
C GLY A 287 41.21 2.82 -0.14
N VAL A 288 42.54 2.89 -0.32
CA VAL A 288 43.18 3.99 -1.05
C VAL A 288 42.77 3.87 -2.51
N SER A 289 41.95 4.80 -3.01
CA SER A 289 41.75 4.92 -4.46
C SER A 289 43.11 5.23 -5.09
N PRO A 290 43.56 4.49 -6.14
CA PRO A 290 44.87 4.72 -6.76
C PRO A 290 45.01 6.10 -7.44
N ALA A 291 43.98 6.95 -7.38
CA ALA A 291 43.93 8.30 -7.91
C ALA A 291 43.66 9.41 -6.86
N ALA A 292 43.65 9.13 -5.54
CA ALA A 292 43.29 10.12 -4.52
C ALA A 292 44.51 10.79 -3.84
N ASP A 293 44.41 12.12 -3.69
CA ASP A 293 45.32 13.04 -3.02
C ASP A 293 45.57 12.65 -1.54
N PRO A 294 46.79 12.75 -0.97
CA PRO A 294 47.10 12.31 0.41
C PRO A 294 46.38 13.05 1.54
N GLN A 295 45.54 14.04 1.22
CA GLN A 295 44.70 14.80 2.16
C GLN A 295 43.21 14.42 2.11
N SER A 296 42.82 13.48 1.25
CA SER A 296 41.47 12.91 1.21
C SER A 296 41.25 12.01 2.42
N GLN A 297 40.22 12.29 3.23
CA GLN A 297 39.69 11.30 4.19
C GLN A 297 39.46 9.98 3.44
N ALA A 298 39.86 8.85 4.03
CA ALA A 298 39.77 7.54 3.41
C ALA A 298 38.30 7.26 3.02
N ALA A 299 38.00 7.37 1.72
CA ALA A 299 36.67 7.07 1.21
C ALA A 299 36.43 5.56 1.37
N GLU A 300 35.34 5.20 2.04
CA GLU A 300 34.87 3.82 2.04
C GLU A 300 34.67 3.39 0.59
N THR A 301 35.41 2.38 0.14
CA THR A 301 35.28 1.88 -1.23
C THR A 301 34.25 0.77 -1.23
N ILE A 302 33.23 0.95 -2.06
CA ILE A 302 32.13 0.00 -2.21
C ILE A 302 32.36 -0.81 -3.46
N HIS A 303 32.35 -2.11 -3.30
CA HIS A 303 32.56 -3.05 -4.38
C HIS A 303 31.27 -3.82 -4.63
N VAL A 304 30.76 -3.72 -5.86
CA VAL A 304 29.57 -4.45 -6.30
C VAL A 304 30.01 -5.55 -7.26
N GLU A 305 29.61 -6.78 -6.97
CA GLU A 305 29.84 -7.93 -7.84
C GLU A 305 28.54 -8.66 -8.11
N SER A 306 28.35 -9.13 -9.35
CA SER A 306 27.28 -10.06 -9.64
C SER A 306 27.61 -11.42 -9.01
N MET A 307 26.67 -11.99 -8.25
CA MET A 307 26.86 -13.33 -7.69
C MET A 307 26.46 -14.36 -8.75
N ILE A 308 27.38 -15.26 -9.09
CA ILE A 308 27.08 -16.38 -9.98
C ILE A 308 26.66 -17.56 -9.10
N CYS A 309 25.36 -17.63 -8.82
CA CYS A 309 24.81 -18.70 -7.99
C CYS A 309 24.50 -19.95 -8.82
N SER A 310 24.82 -21.13 -8.28
CA SER A 310 24.45 -22.43 -8.84
C SER A 310 23.16 -22.97 -8.20
N GLY A 311 22.68 -24.13 -8.65
CA GLY A 311 21.44 -24.75 -8.15
C GLY A 311 20.20 -24.34 -8.95
N ASP A 312 19.03 -24.41 -8.32
CA ASP A 312 17.75 -24.03 -8.94
C ASP A 312 17.25 -22.68 -8.37
N PRO A 313 17.50 -21.56 -9.08
CA PRO A 313 17.11 -20.24 -8.59
C PRO A 313 15.60 -20.01 -8.72
N PRO A 314 15.01 -19.15 -7.87
CA PRO A 314 13.62 -18.76 -8.01
C PRO A 314 13.36 -18.09 -9.37
N PRO A 315 12.15 -18.22 -9.93
CA PRO A 315 11.70 -17.38 -11.03
C PRO A 315 11.88 -15.88 -10.72
N PRO A 316 12.18 -15.04 -11.75
CA PRO A 316 12.26 -13.59 -11.60
C PRO A 316 11.02 -13.03 -10.90
N ARG A 317 11.21 -12.16 -9.90
CA ARG A 317 10.12 -11.71 -9.01
C ARG A 317 10.39 -10.35 -8.39
N TRP A 318 9.33 -9.66 -7.99
CA TRP A 318 9.38 -8.40 -7.25
C TRP A 318 8.35 -8.37 -6.12
N ARG A 319 8.43 -7.36 -5.23
CA ARG A 319 7.59 -7.24 -4.03
C ARG A 319 7.64 -8.48 -3.12
N HIS A 320 8.70 -9.28 -3.26
CA HIS A 320 9.05 -10.40 -2.38
C HIS A 320 9.82 -9.86 -1.18
N THR A 321 10.07 -10.72 -0.21
CA THR A 321 11.00 -10.43 0.89
C THR A 321 12.23 -11.32 0.80
N ALA A 322 13.34 -10.83 1.34
CA ALA A 322 14.59 -11.59 1.44
C ALA A 322 15.24 -11.27 2.79
N SER A 323 15.44 -12.29 3.61
CA SER A 323 15.97 -12.16 4.97
C SER A 323 17.01 -13.25 5.23
N VAL A 324 17.98 -12.95 6.09
CA VAL A 324 18.95 -13.97 6.51
C VAL A 324 18.31 -14.89 7.52
N VAL A 325 18.42 -16.19 7.29
CA VAL A 325 18.10 -17.26 8.24
C VAL A 325 19.33 -18.11 8.48
N SER A 326 19.45 -18.69 9.67
CA SER A 326 20.63 -19.42 10.10
C SER A 326 20.26 -20.82 10.58
N LEU A 327 20.94 -21.82 10.04
CA LEU A 327 20.74 -23.22 10.42
C LEU A 327 22.09 -23.93 10.60
N ARG A 328 22.34 -24.44 11.81
CA ARG A 328 23.58 -25.17 12.16
C ARG A 328 24.85 -24.38 11.81
N GLY A 329 24.86 -23.08 12.12
CA GLY A 329 26.00 -22.19 11.86
C GLY A 329 26.24 -21.83 10.40
N ARG A 330 25.29 -22.13 9.51
CA ARG A 330 25.30 -21.69 8.11
C ARG A 330 24.20 -20.68 7.88
N ASP A 331 24.50 -19.65 7.10
CA ASP A 331 23.57 -18.58 6.78
C ASP A 331 23.02 -18.74 5.36
N PHE A 332 21.73 -18.48 5.24
CA PHE A 332 20.98 -18.57 4.00
C PHE A 332 20.24 -17.26 3.78
N LEU A 333 20.24 -16.78 2.55
CA LEU A 333 19.24 -15.80 2.13
C LEU A 333 17.95 -16.57 1.85
N PHE A 334 16.94 -16.34 2.67
CA PHE A 334 15.61 -16.89 2.47
C PHE A 334 14.74 -15.88 1.72
N VAL A 335 14.25 -16.28 0.55
CA VAL A 335 13.37 -15.48 -0.31
C VAL A 335 11.97 -16.06 -0.25
N PHE A 336 10.96 -15.25 0.06
CA PHE A 336 9.57 -15.70 0.14
C PHE A 336 8.60 -14.81 -0.64
N GLY A 337 7.68 -15.47 -1.34
CA GLY A 337 6.55 -14.85 -2.03
C GLY A 337 6.95 -13.83 -3.10
N GLY A 338 6.19 -12.74 -3.17
CA GLY A 338 6.27 -11.73 -4.23
C GLY A 338 5.32 -12.02 -5.37
N LYS A 339 5.56 -11.40 -6.53
CA LYS A 339 4.82 -11.66 -7.76
C LYS A 339 5.73 -11.62 -8.97
N ASN A 340 5.25 -12.18 -10.07
CA ASN A 340 5.94 -12.17 -11.35
C ASN A 340 4.92 -11.92 -12.49
N GLN A 341 5.32 -12.16 -13.74
CA GLN A 341 4.45 -11.93 -14.90
C GLN A 341 3.27 -12.92 -14.98
N SER A 342 3.45 -14.15 -14.50
CA SER A 342 2.46 -15.23 -14.63
C SER A 342 1.56 -15.39 -13.40
N GLU A 343 2.01 -14.95 -12.23
CA GLU A 343 1.30 -15.13 -10.97
C GLU A 343 1.15 -13.81 -10.21
N SER A 344 -0.09 -13.49 -9.82
CA SER A 344 -0.43 -12.27 -9.08
C SER A 344 0.16 -12.25 -7.66
N ALA A 345 0.33 -13.42 -7.05
CA ALA A 345 1.05 -13.62 -5.79
C ALA A 345 1.66 -15.04 -5.72
N LEU A 346 2.89 -15.12 -5.25
CA LEU A 346 3.67 -16.35 -5.06
C LEU A 346 3.66 -16.77 -3.58
N GLY A 347 3.68 -18.07 -3.32
CA GLY A 347 3.68 -18.66 -1.96
C GLY A 347 4.84 -19.64 -1.72
N ASP A 348 5.88 -19.56 -2.55
CA ASP A 348 7.06 -20.40 -2.49
C ASP A 348 8.19 -19.74 -1.67
N GLY A 349 9.02 -20.57 -1.06
CA GLY A 349 10.18 -20.16 -0.28
C GLY A 349 11.46 -20.79 -0.83
N HIS A 350 12.52 -20.00 -0.95
CA HIS A 350 13.79 -20.41 -1.56
C HIS A 350 14.97 -20.07 -0.67
N PHE A 351 15.96 -20.96 -0.59
CA PHE A 351 17.14 -20.79 0.25
C PHE A 351 18.40 -20.72 -0.60
N LEU A 352 19.10 -19.59 -0.55
CA LEU A 352 20.44 -19.46 -1.12
C LEU A 352 21.47 -19.58 0.00
N ASN A 353 22.30 -20.62 -0.05
CA ASN A 353 23.45 -20.72 0.85
C ASN A 353 24.45 -19.62 0.52
N LEU A 354 24.64 -18.67 1.44
CA LEU A 354 25.47 -17.49 1.21
C LEU A 354 26.96 -17.82 1.11
N GLY A 355 27.43 -18.85 1.83
CA GLY A 355 28.83 -19.26 1.81
C GLY A 355 29.22 -20.04 0.55
N GLN A 356 28.30 -20.85 0.01
CA GLN A 356 28.53 -21.68 -1.17
C GLN A 356 27.99 -21.06 -2.47
N GLN A 357 27.18 -19.99 -2.38
CA GLN A 357 26.47 -19.39 -3.50
C GLN A 357 25.68 -20.42 -4.31
N ILE A 358 24.94 -21.29 -3.61
CA ILE A 358 24.11 -22.33 -4.23
C ILE A 358 22.68 -22.27 -3.68
N TRP A 359 21.71 -22.19 -4.58
CA TRP A 359 20.30 -22.38 -4.26
C TRP A 359 20.08 -23.83 -3.87
N THR A 360 19.54 -24.04 -2.69
CA THR A 360 19.38 -25.38 -2.09
C THR A 360 17.95 -25.56 -1.62
N GLU A 361 17.46 -26.79 -1.77
CA GLU A 361 16.25 -27.21 -1.09
C GLU A 361 16.55 -27.41 0.41
N MET A 362 15.59 -27.02 1.25
CA MET A 362 15.61 -27.25 2.68
C MET A 362 14.31 -27.94 3.09
N PRO A 363 14.36 -28.92 4.00
CA PRO A 363 13.15 -29.45 4.62
C PRO A 363 12.41 -28.31 5.33
N VAL A 364 11.17 -28.06 4.92
CA VAL A 364 10.27 -27.11 5.59
C VAL A 364 9.01 -27.85 6.01
N GLU A 365 8.75 -27.87 7.30
CA GLU A 365 7.57 -28.48 7.91
C GLU A 365 6.53 -27.41 8.30
N GLY A 366 5.34 -27.83 8.72
CA GLY A 366 4.27 -26.90 9.11
C GLY A 366 3.45 -26.38 7.92
N ALA A 367 2.40 -25.64 8.24
CA ALA A 367 1.53 -25.05 7.23
C ALA A 367 2.18 -23.79 6.66
N ALA A 368 2.54 -23.82 5.38
CA ALA A 368 3.09 -22.64 4.72
C ALA A 368 2.04 -21.51 4.65
N PRO A 369 2.44 -20.25 4.86
CA PRO A 369 1.54 -19.13 4.69
C PRO A 369 1.02 -19.04 3.25
N PRO A 370 -0.21 -18.54 3.03
CA PRO A 370 -0.75 -18.36 1.69
C PRO A 370 0.12 -17.42 0.84
N ALA A 371 -0.01 -17.60 -0.48
CA ALA A 371 0.67 -16.79 -1.47
C ALA A 371 0.39 -15.30 -1.29
N ARG A 372 1.47 -14.50 -1.27
CA ARG A 372 1.40 -13.08 -0.94
C ARG A 372 2.56 -12.28 -1.53
N HIS A 373 2.33 -10.99 -1.71
CA HIS A 373 3.39 -10.02 -2.01
C HIS A 373 3.28 -8.79 -1.11
N SER A 374 4.29 -7.91 -1.14
CA SER A 374 4.29 -6.65 -0.36
C SER A 374 4.08 -6.85 1.15
N HIS A 375 4.47 -8.03 1.66
CA HIS A 375 4.55 -8.33 3.08
C HIS A 375 5.92 -7.87 3.62
N SER A 376 6.10 -7.92 4.93
CA SER A 376 7.40 -7.73 5.57
C SER A 376 7.97 -9.04 6.09
N ALA A 377 9.30 -9.12 6.19
CA ALA A 377 10.02 -10.25 6.73
C ALA A 377 11.19 -9.77 7.57
N CYS A 378 11.28 -10.20 8.83
CA CYS A 378 12.31 -9.80 9.77
C CYS A 378 13.05 -11.02 10.32
N PRO A 379 14.39 -11.07 10.26
CA PRO A 379 15.15 -12.11 10.95
C PRO A 379 14.80 -12.17 12.45
N TYR A 380 14.51 -13.37 12.96
CA TYR A 380 14.18 -13.58 14.38
C TYR A 380 14.59 -14.98 14.83
N GLN A 381 15.42 -15.07 15.87
CA GLN A 381 15.87 -16.33 16.49
C GLN A 381 16.40 -17.38 15.49
N GLY A 382 17.19 -16.93 14.49
CA GLY A 382 17.74 -17.78 13.42
C GLY A 382 16.73 -18.13 12.31
N GLY A 383 15.47 -17.76 12.47
CA GLY A 383 14.40 -17.87 11.50
C GLY A 383 13.98 -16.51 10.94
N VAL A 384 12.73 -16.43 10.47
CA VAL A 384 12.14 -15.18 9.96
C VAL A 384 10.68 -15.04 10.39
N LEU A 385 10.29 -13.84 10.82
CA LEU A 385 8.92 -13.44 11.06
C LEU A 385 8.34 -12.75 9.82
N LEU A 386 7.23 -13.24 9.32
CA LEU A 386 6.43 -12.62 8.27
C LEU A 386 5.22 -11.92 8.88
N PHE A 387 4.87 -10.75 8.34
CA PHE A 387 3.63 -10.07 8.68
C PHE A 387 2.90 -9.54 7.44
N GLY A 388 1.60 -9.81 7.40
CA GLY A 388 0.65 -9.24 6.45
C GLY A 388 0.99 -9.49 4.98
N GLY A 389 0.77 -8.48 4.14
CA GLY A 389 0.92 -8.56 2.67
C GLY A 389 -0.41 -8.55 1.94
N LEU A 390 -0.36 -8.66 0.62
CA LEU A 390 -1.53 -8.74 -0.24
C LEU A 390 -1.68 -10.16 -0.79
N SER A 391 -2.85 -10.75 -0.60
CA SER A 391 -3.16 -12.11 -1.07
C SER A 391 -3.32 -12.16 -2.59
N ARG A 392 -3.38 -13.39 -3.13
CA ARG A 392 -3.69 -13.63 -4.55
C ARG A 392 -5.03 -13.03 -5.00
N GLU A 393 -5.98 -12.94 -4.07
CA GLU A 393 -7.35 -12.44 -4.28
C GLU A 393 -7.47 -10.91 -4.09
N GLY A 394 -6.37 -10.23 -3.77
CA GLY A 394 -6.36 -8.78 -3.55
C GLY A 394 -6.78 -8.35 -2.13
N TRP A 395 -6.82 -9.27 -1.16
CA TRP A 395 -7.10 -8.92 0.23
C TRP A 395 -5.82 -8.59 1.01
N PRO A 396 -5.76 -7.48 1.75
CA PRO A 396 -4.72 -7.27 2.75
C PRO A 396 -4.78 -8.36 3.83
N LEU A 397 -3.62 -8.85 4.24
CA LEU A 397 -3.45 -9.88 5.25
C LEU A 397 -2.94 -9.25 6.56
N GLY A 398 -3.30 -9.84 7.70
CA GLY A 398 -2.92 -9.38 9.04
C GLY A 398 -2.36 -10.47 9.94
N ASP A 399 -2.03 -11.63 9.36
CA ASP A 399 -1.42 -12.77 10.06
C ASP A 399 0.06 -12.50 10.37
N THR A 400 0.53 -13.10 11.46
CA THR A 400 1.94 -13.11 11.86
C THR A 400 2.43 -14.56 11.84
N VAL A 401 3.46 -14.85 11.05
CA VAL A 401 3.92 -16.23 10.83
C VAL A 401 5.42 -16.32 11.02
N LEU A 402 5.88 -17.28 11.81
CA LEU A 402 7.28 -17.57 12.09
C LEU A 402 7.76 -18.78 11.29
N LEU A 403 8.84 -18.61 10.51
CA LEU A 403 9.65 -19.72 10.02
C LEU A 403 10.76 -20.00 11.03
N ARG A 404 10.57 -20.93 11.95
CA ARG A 404 11.57 -21.25 12.97
C ARG A 404 12.58 -22.30 12.48
N PRO A 405 13.87 -22.20 12.83
CA PRO A 405 14.83 -23.26 12.56
C PRO A 405 14.48 -24.52 13.39
N THR A 406 14.73 -25.69 12.81
CA THR A 406 14.60 -26.99 13.48
C THR A 406 15.93 -27.74 13.44
N GLU A 407 15.98 -28.96 13.97
CA GLU A 407 17.18 -29.78 13.82
C GLU A 407 17.53 -30.03 12.36
N ARG A 408 16.55 -30.27 11.48
CA ARG A 408 16.77 -30.76 10.10
C ARG A 408 16.54 -29.71 9.02
N GLY A 409 15.88 -28.60 9.35
CA GLY A 409 15.46 -27.59 8.39
C GLY A 409 14.73 -26.45 9.09
N PHE A 410 13.52 -26.15 8.64
CA PHE A 410 12.68 -25.11 9.22
C PHE A 410 11.24 -25.60 9.42
N CYS A 411 10.46 -24.88 10.22
CA CYS A 411 9.05 -25.16 10.46
C CYS A 411 8.25 -23.86 10.47
N TRP A 412 7.15 -23.81 9.74
CA TRP A 412 6.19 -22.72 9.79
C TRP A 412 5.29 -22.85 11.02
N GLU A 413 5.09 -21.72 11.69
CA GLU A 413 4.21 -21.57 12.86
C GLU A 413 3.44 -20.26 12.74
N GLU A 414 2.10 -20.34 12.70
CA GLU A 414 1.24 -19.16 12.78
C GLU A 414 1.13 -18.72 14.24
N LEU A 415 1.36 -17.43 14.50
CA LEU A 415 1.27 -16.85 15.83
C LEU A 415 -0.14 -16.29 16.03
N ASP A 416 -0.84 -16.77 17.06
CA ASP A 416 -2.17 -16.30 17.42
C ASP A 416 -2.09 -14.95 18.15
N VAL A 417 -1.98 -13.87 17.35
CA VAL A 417 -1.83 -12.51 17.86
C VAL A 417 -3.20 -11.91 18.21
N GLN A 418 -3.35 -11.45 19.46
CA GLN A 418 -4.61 -10.93 20.01
C GLN A 418 -4.45 -9.56 20.70
N PRO A 419 -5.29 -8.55 20.39
CA PRO A 419 -6.27 -8.55 19.31
C PRO A 419 -5.60 -8.70 17.93
N PRO A 420 -6.32 -9.13 16.89
CA PRO A 420 -5.75 -9.26 15.55
C PRO A 420 -5.27 -7.89 15.03
N PRO A 421 -4.03 -7.78 14.55
CA PRO A 421 -3.53 -6.56 13.90
C PRO A 421 -4.37 -6.19 12.67
N VAL A 422 -4.42 -4.91 12.34
CA VAL A 422 -5.12 -4.45 11.12
C VAL A 422 -4.42 -5.01 9.88
N PRO A 423 -5.13 -5.77 9.02
CA PRO A 423 -4.56 -6.33 7.80
C PRO A 423 -4.03 -5.25 6.85
N ARG A 424 -2.77 -5.38 6.41
CA ARG A 424 -2.09 -4.34 5.63
C ARG A 424 -0.98 -4.89 4.73
N TYR A 425 -0.67 -4.16 3.67
CA TYR A 425 0.44 -4.49 2.76
C TYR A 425 1.21 -3.22 2.36
N GLY A 426 2.41 -3.38 1.81
CA GLY A 426 3.26 -2.23 1.46
C GLY A 426 3.82 -1.48 2.68
N HIS A 427 3.64 -2.07 3.87
CA HIS A 427 4.19 -1.61 5.15
C HIS A 427 5.69 -1.96 5.26
N ARG A 428 6.29 -1.55 6.37
CA ARG A 428 7.62 -2.00 6.79
C ARG A 428 7.56 -2.53 8.21
N ALA A 429 8.47 -3.43 8.55
CA ALA A 429 8.54 -3.99 9.90
C ALA A 429 9.97 -4.17 10.37
N HIS A 430 10.14 -4.09 11.69
CA HIS A 430 11.42 -4.25 12.38
C HIS A 430 11.20 -5.03 13.68
N VAL A 431 12.13 -5.93 14.00
CA VAL A 431 12.18 -6.55 15.33
C VAL A 431 13.04 -5.68 16.24
N VAL A 432 12.47 -5.28 17.38
CA VAL A 432 13.10 -4.47 18.42
C VAL A 432 12.97 -5.20 19.76
N GLY A 433 14.02 -5.91 20.15
CA GLY A 433 13.94 -6.82 21.30
C GLY A 433 12.89 -7.90 21.09
N GLU A 434 11.90 -7.97 22.00
CA GLU A 434 10.77 -8.92 21.93
C GLU A 434 9.54 -8.35 21.22
N TRP A 435 9.71 -7.30 20.42
CA TRP A 435 8.61 -6.62 19.74
C TRP A 435 8.80 -6.62 18.22
N LEU A 436 7.75 -6.95 17.49
CA LEU A 436 7.65 -6.65 16.06
C LEU A 436 6.92 -5.31 15.91
N VAL A 437 7.60 -4.34 15.31
CA VAL A 437 7.07 -2.99 15.05
C VAL A 437 6.79 -2.86 13.57
N VAL A 438 5.52 -2.70 13.20
CA VAL A 438 5.07 -2.58 11.81
C VAL A 438 4.54 -1.17 11.57
N VAL A 439 5.09 -0.47 10.57
CA VAL A 439 4.75 0.92 10.26
C VAL A 439 4.17 1.07 8.87
N GLY A 440 3.12 1.90 8.75
CA GLY A 440 2.55 2.29 7.47
C GLY A 440 1.82 1.15 6.76
N GLY A 441 1.87 1.21 5.42
CA GLY A 441 1.18 0.32 4.49
C GLY A 441 -0.21 0.82 4.11
N VAL A 442 -0.87 0.09 3.22
CA VAL A 442 -2.26 0.31 2.81
C VAL A 442 -3.14 -0.72 3.51
N TRP A 443 -4.26 -0.26 4.06
CA TRP A 443 -5.33 -1.11 4.58
C TRP A 443 -6.70 -0.52 4.22
N MET A 444 -7.73 -1.37 4.24
CA MET A 444 -9.09 -0.98 3.87
C MET A 444 -9.71 -0.09 4.94
N HIS A 445 -10.42 0.96 4.52
CA HIS A 445 -11.14 1.88 5.42
C HIS A 445 -10.24 2.67 6.38
N SER A 446 -9.02 3.03 5.97
CA SER A 446 -8.19 3.94 6.76
C SER A 446 -8.85 5.32 6.89
N GLU A 447 -8.78 5.91 8.09
CA GLU A 447 -9.30 7.27 8.37
C GLU A 447 -8.22 8.36 8.21
N GLY A 448 -6.98 7.99 7.86
CA GLY A 448 -5.85 8.92 7.81
C GLY A 448 -4.53 8.24 7.48
N VAL A 449 -3.43 8.87 7.87
CA VAL A 449 -2.08 8.29 7.70
C VAL A 449 -1.96 6.98 8.48
N PRO A 450 -1.68 5.86 7.79
CA PRO A 450 -1.44 4.56 8.42
C PRO A 450 -0.39 4.63 9.53
N GLY A 451 -0.79 4.30 10.76
CA GLY A 451 0.04 4.31 11.95
C GLY A 451 0.98 3.10 12.10
N ILE A 452 1.22 2.71 13.36
CA ILE A 452 2.10 1.61 13.73
C ILE A 452 1.30 0.55 14.50
N VAL A 453 1.56 -0.74 14.24
CA VAL A 453 1.20 -1.81 15.18
C VAL A 453 2.46 -2.36 15.83
N VAL A 454 2.40 -2.56 17.15
CA VAL A 454 3.45 -3.21 17.92
C VAL A 454 2.91 -4.55 18.41
N ILE A 455 3.63 -5.64 18.13
CA ILE A 455 3.25 -7.01 18.47
C ILE A 455 4.31 -7.57 19.42
N SER A 456 3.89 -8.04 20.59
CA SER A 456 4.78 -8.79 21.48
C SER A 456 5.02 -10.18 20.92
N LEU A 457 6.29 -10.55 20.76
CA LEU A 457 6.70 -11.88 20.29
C LEU A 457 6.73 -12.93 21.40
N THR A 458 6.39 -12.54 22.64
CA THR A 458 6.34 -13.43 23.80
C THR A 458 4.92 -13.63 24.30
N SER A 459 4.11 -12.58 24.40
CA SER A 459 2.71 -12.67 24.82
C SER A 459 1.72 -12.75 23.65
N TYR A 460 2.19 -12.53 22.41
CA TYR A 460 1.35 -12.41 21.21
C TYR A 460 0.24 -11.36 21.34
N SER A 461 0.48 -10.33 22.15
CA SER A 461 -0.43 -9.19 22.25
C SER A 461 -0.08 -8.11 21.22
N SER A 462 -1.07 -7.48 20.59
CA SER A 462 -0.85 -6.35 19.68
C SER A 462 -1.44 -5.03 20.20
N LEU A 463 -0.89 -3.92 19.72
CA LEU A 463 -1.38 -2.57 20.01
C LEU A 463 -1.18 -1.65 18.80
N GLU A 464 -2.27 -1.01 18.36
CA GLU A 464 -2.28 -0.03 17.26
C GLU A 464 -2.03 1.38 17.80
N ILE A 465 -1.11 2.11 17.20
CA ILE A 465 -0.58 3.39 17.67
C ILE A 465 -0.63 4.40 16.53
N ARG A 466 -1.16 5.59 16.80
CA ARG A 466 -1.23 6.68 15.83
C ARG A 466 0.11 7.39 15.70
N LEU A 467 0.34 7.95 14.52
CA LEU A 467 1.45 8.87 14.26
C LEU A 467 0.95 10.32 14.40
N ASP A 468 1.69 11.15 15.12
CA ASP A 468 1.50 12.59 15.09
C ASP A 468 2.26 13.15 13.90
N THR A 469 1.49 13.51 12.88
CA THR A 469 1.99 14.05 11.60
C THR A 469 1.85 15.57 11.52
N SER A 470 1.60 16.26 12.63
CA SER A 470 1.38 17.72 12.65
C SER A 470 2.60 18.53 12.20
N SER A 471 3.80 17.96 12.35
CA SER A 471 5.09 18.64 12.11
C SER A 471 5.75 18.27 10.78
N VAL A 472 5.17 17.37 9.98
CA VAL A 472 5.73 16.92 8.70
C VAL A 472 5.04 17.60 7.52
N PRO A 473 5.73 17.75 6.37
CA PRO A 473 5.08 18.13 5.12
C PRO A 473 3.90 17.19 4.84
N TRP A 474 2.78 17.78 4.45
CA TRP A 474 1.53 17.06 4.28
C TRP A 474 0.99 17.33 2.86
N PRO A 475 0.45 16.33 2.13
CA PRO A 475 0.16 14.94 2.51
C PRO A 475 1.40 14.08 2.89
N LEU A 476 1.19 13.03 3.70
CA LEU A 476 2.20 12.02 4.02
C LEU A 476 1.69 10.62 3.64
N MET A 477 2.36 9.94 2.71
CA MET A 477 1.95 8.63 2.18
C MET A 477 2.94 7.55 2.57
N LEU A 478 2.59 6.71 3.55
CA LEU A 478 3.44 5.63 4.05
C LEU A 478 3.19 4.31 3.31
N HIS A 479 3.26 4.34 1.99
CA HIS A 479 3.30 3.14 1.15
C HIS A 479 4.38 3.28 0.07
N SER A 480 4.94 2.15 -0.37
CA SER A 480 6.11 2.11 -1.28
C SER A 480 7.34 2.87 -0.76
N PHE A 481 7.43 3.10 0.56
CA PHE A 481 8.52 3.78 1.26
C PHE A 481 9.59 2.78 1.75
N CYS A 482 10.69 3.29 2.29
CA CYS A 482 11.74 2.54 2.95
C CYS A 482 11.75 2.87 4.44
N SER A 483 12.27 1.99 5.29
CA SER A 483 12.47 2.35 6.70
C SER A 483 13.63 1.61 7.31
N GLU A 484 14.37 2.27 8.19
CA GLU A 484 15.51 1.69 8.89
C GLU A 484 15.48 2.01 10.38
N LEU A 485 15.87 1.04 11.19
CA LEU A 485 16.05 1.21 12.64
C LEU A 485 17.44 1.76 12.93
N MET A 486 17.53 3.01 13.42
CA MET A 486 18.81 3.71 13.54
C MET A 486 19.56 3.44 14.85
N ASN A 487 18.86 3.43 16.00
CA ASN A 487 19.45 3.29 17.33
C ASN A 487 18.88 2.04 18.02
N THR A 488 19.72 1.34 18.80
CA THR A 488 19.33 0.14 19.56
C THR A 488 19.01 0.43 21.02
N GLU A 489 19.50 1.54 21.59
CA GLU A 489 19.22 1.93 22.98
C GLU A 489 17.92 2.73 23.07
N GLU A 490 17.76 3.73 22.19
CA GLU A 490 16.52 4.49 22.01
C GLU A 490 16.03 4.30 20.56
N PRO A 491 15.24 3.26 20.28
CA PRO A 491 14.88 2.89 18.92
C PRO A 491 14.14 4.02 18.20
N GLN A 492 14.74 4.47 17.10
CA GLN A 492 14.17 5.45 16.17
C GLN A 492 14.02 4.81 14.80
N LEU A 493 12.84 4.98 14.20
CA LEU A 493 12.56 4.57 12.83
C LEU A 493 12.72 5.76 11.91
N LEU A 494 13.61 5.60 10.94
CA LEU A 494 13.77 6.51 9.82
C LEU A 494 12.80 6.08 8.71
N LEU A 495 12.01 6.99 8.13
CA LEU A 495 10.99 6.68 7.12
C LEU A 495 11.33 7.40 5.79
N ILE A 496 11.88 6.68 4.82
CA ILE A 496 12.50 7.29 3.63
C ILE A 496 11.60 7.13 2.41
N GLY A 497 11.22 8.23 1.78
CA GLY A 497 10.40 8.23 0.57
C GLY A 497 8.97 7.75 0.83
N GLY A 498 8.35 7.15 -0.18
CA GLY A 498 6.92 6.86 -0.22
C GLY A 498 6.14 7.89 -1.03
N GLY A 499 4.91 7.54 -1.37
CA GLY A 499 4.07 8.32 -2.26
C GLY A 499 3.43 7.50 -3.37
N GLY A 500 2.76 8.21 -4.27
CA GLY A 500 1.87 7.62 -5.25
C GLY A 500 1.51 8.54 -6.40
N ASN A 501 0.97 7.95 -7.48
CA ASN A 501 0.49 8.69 -8.65
C ASN A 501 -0.90 9.31 -8.44
N CYS A 502 -1.60 8.90 -7.38
CA CYS A 502 -2.88 9.45 -6.92
C CYS A 502 -3.95 9.47 -8.03
N PHE A 503 -4.08 8.37 -8.78
CA PHE A 503 -5.08 8.20 -9.84
C PHE A 503 -5.14 9.37 -10.85
N SER A 504 -3.96 9.87 -11.28
CA SER A 504 -3.81 11.02 -12.18
C SER A 504 -4.22 12.38 -11.60
N PHE A 505 -4.65 12.46 -10.33
CA PHE A 505 -4.88 13.75 -9.66
C PHE A 505 -3.58 14.55 -9.50
N GLY A 506 -2.45 13.83 -9.45
CA GLY A 506 -1.09 14.36 -9.47
C GLY A 506 -0.17 13.48 -8.64
N THR A 507 1.00 13.17 -9.17
CA THR A 507 2.01 12.40 -8.44
C THR A 507 2.46 13.17 -7.19
N HIS A 508 2.37 12.51 -6.04
CA HIS A 508 2.86 12.99 -4.76
C HIS A 508 3.94 12.05 -4.26
N LEU A 509 5.10 12.61 -3.90
CA LEU A 509 6.19 11.88 -3.25
C LEU A 509 6.47 12.58 -1.92
N ASN A 510 6.68 11.81 -0.87
CA ASN A 510 7.08 12.35 0.42
C ASN A 510 8.43 13.08 0.25
N PRO A 511 8.49 14.39 0.53
CA PRO A 511 9.65 15.20 0.17
C PRO A 511 10.87 14.95 1.07
N GLN A 512 10.64 14.47 2.29
CA GLN A 512 11.63 14.40 3.36
C GLN A 512 11.52 13.04 4.09
N PRO A 513 12.67 12.47 4.49
CA PRO A 513 12.71 11.33 5.41
C PRO A 513 12.23 11.62 6.84
#